data_AF-A0A0D8XEJ9-F1
#
_entry.id   AF-A0A0D8XEJ9-F1
#
_cell.length_a   1.000
_cell.length_b   1.000
_cell.length_c   1.000
_cell.angle_alpha   90.00
_cell.angle_beta   90.00
_cell.angle_gamma   90.00
#
_symmetry.space_group_name_H-M   'P 1'
#
loop_
_entity.id
_entity.type
_entity.pdbx_description
1 polymer ?
#
loop_
_entity_poly.entity_id
_entity_poly.type
_entity_poly.pdbx_seq_one_letter_code
_entity_poly.pdbx_strand_id
1 'polypeptide(L)'
;MKTHSFPCQEHRYVLADAFLAGLADCLQGQAMSEAGGWLAALGKHLPEEFATPWERSGELFCARHCSERNSCCATVTASRATFIILYAVEQLLK
;
A
#
# COMPACT_ATOMS: atom_id res chain seq x y z
N MET A 1 3.93 8.34 25.18
CA MET A 1 3.55 9.28 24.10
C MET A 1 2.57 8.55 23.20
N LYS A 2 1.29 8.95 23.12
CA LYS A 2 0.31 8.30 22.22
C LYS A 2 0.70 8.66 20.78
N THR A 3 1.19 7.68 20.01
CA THR A 3 1.42 7.84 18.58
C THR A 3 0.05 7.91 17.91
N HIS A 4 -0.34 9.08 17.42
CA HIS A 4 -1.47 9.18 16.51
C HIS A 4 -1.09 8.41 15.25
N SER A 5 -1.70 7.24 15.07
CA SER A 5 -1.57 6.43 13.86
C SER A 5 -1.92 7.26 12.63
N PHE A 6 -1.33 6.93 11.49
CA PHE A 6 -1.64 7.58 10.23
C PHE A 6 -3.16 7.45 9.97
N PRO A 7 -3.88 8.52 9.62
CA PRO A 7 -5.33 8.49 9.51
C PRO A 7 -5.78 7.70 8.28
N CYS A 8 -6.10 6.42 8.48
CA CYS A 8 -6.51 5.45 7.45
C CYS A 8 -8.05 5.32 7.40
N GLN A 9 -8.74 6.34 6.89
CA GLN A 9 -10.20 6.29 6.70
C GLN A 9 -10.52 5.83 5.28
N GLU A 10 -11.53 4.97 5.10
CA GLU A 10 -11.90 4.32 3.81
C GLU A 10 -12.05 5.30 2.64
N HIS A 11 -12.64 6.47 2.88
CA HIS A 11 -12.89 7.47 1.86
C HIS A 11 -11.64 8.22 1.36
N ARG A 12 -10.43 7.92 1.87
CA ARG A 12 -9.17 8.54 1.42
C ARG A 12 -8.49 7.80 0.27
N TYR A 13 -8.94 6.60 -0.09
CA TYR A 13 -8.37 5.83 -1.21
C TYR A 13 -9.05 6.10 -2.56
N VAL A 14 -10.03 6.99 -2.60
CA VAL A 14 -10.77 7.39 -3.82
C VAL A 14 -9.85 7.75 -4.98
N LEU A 15 -8.70 8.40 -4.73
CA LEU A 15 -7.72 8.72 -5.77
C LEU A 15 -7.02 7.49 -6.34
N ALA A 16 -6.71 6.51 -5.49
CA ALA A 16 -6.05 5.29 -5.92
C ALA A 16 -7.04 4.37 -6.65
N ASP A 17 -8.28 4.27 -6.17
CA ASP A 17 -9.36 3.54 -6.86
C ASP A 17 -9.67 4.17 -8.23
N ALA A 18 -9.80 5.51 -8.28
CA ALA A 18 -10.00 6.23 -9.53
C ALA A 18 -8.82 6.07 -10.50
N PHE A 19 -7.59 6.07 -9.99
CA PHE A 19 -6.40 5.82 -10.80
C PHE A 19 -6.41 4.41 -11.41
N LEU A 20 -6.69 3.38 -10.60
CA LEU A 20 -6.75 2.00 -11.07
C LEU A 20 -7.90 1.78 -12.07
N ALA A 21 -9.07 2.38 -11.82
CA ALA A 21 -10.20 2.34 -12.75
C ALA A 21 -9.84 3.01 -14.10
N GLY A 22 -9.27 4.22 -14.06
CA GLY A 22 -8.83 4.91 -15.28
C GLY A 22 -7.72 4.17 -16.02
N LEU A 23 -6.83 3.49 -15.29
CA LEU A 23 -5.78 2.67 -15.90
C LEU A 23 -6.36 1.43 -16.60
N ALA A 24 -7.34 0.76 -15.97
CA ALA A 24 -8.04 -0.37 -16.58
C ALA A 24 -8.77 0.05 -17.87
N ASP A 25 -9.45 1.20 -17.86
CA ASP A 25 -10.11 1.77 -19.04
C ASP A 25 -9.11 2.05 -20.18
N CYS A 26 -7.95 2.65 -19.86
CA CYS A 26 -6.88 2.92 -20.83
C CYS A 26 -6.29 1.64 -21.44
N LEU A 27 -6.19 0.57 -20.65
CA LEU A 27 -5.59 -0.71 -21.05
C LEU A 27 -6.62 -1.71 -21.61
N GLN A 28 -7.90 -1.34 -21.69
CA GLN A 28 -9.01 -2.25 -22.05
C GLN A 28 -9.06 -3.51 -21.17
N GLY A 29 -8.60 -3.40 -19.92
CA GLY A 29 -8.61 -4.48 -18.94
C GLY A 29 -9.75 -4.33 -17.93
N GLN A 30 -9.82 -5.25 -16.97
CA GLN A 30 -10.79 -5.19 -15.88
C GLN A 30 -10.11 -4.78 -14.57
N ALA A 31 -10.64 -3.74 -13.92
CA ALA A 31 -10.09 -3.26 -12.66
C ALA A 31 -10.11 -4.36 -11.57
N MET A 32 -9.00 -4.50 -10.84
CA MET A 32 -8.87 -5.46 -9.75
C MET A 32 -9.70 -5.03 -8.54
N SER A 33 -10.74 -5.78 -8.21
CA SER A 33 -11.62 -5.50 -7.06
C SER A 33 -10.91 -5.60 -5.70
N GLU A 34 -9.81 -6.34 -5.62
CA GLU A 34 -9.06 -6.61 -4.39
C GLU A 34 -8.09 -5.48 -4.01
N ALA A 35 -7.72 -4.62 -4.98
CA ALA A 35 -6.72 -3.57 -4.77
C ALA A 35 -7.14 -2.56 -3.70
N GLY A 36 -8.43 -2.22 -3.62
CA GLY A 36 -8.97 -1.37 -2.57
C GLY A 36 -8.76 -1.94 -1.17
N GLY A 37 -8.87 -3.26 -1.00
CA GLY A 37 -8.61 -3.95 0.27
C GLY A 37 -7.13 -3.85 0.70
N TRP A 38 -6.21 -3.96 -0.26
CA TRP A 38 -4.78 -3.81 0.00
C TRP A 38 -4.40 -2.37 0.34
N LEU A 39 -4.99 -1.40 -0.35
CA LEU A 39 -4.81 0.02 -0.06
C LEU A 39 -5.36 0.38 1.33
N ALA A 40 -6.52 -0.17 1.71
CA ALA A 40 -7.11 0.02 3.04
C ALA A 40 -6.30 -0.61 4.19
N ALA A 41 -5.36 -1.50 3.89
CA ALA A 41 -4.41 -2.07 4.85
C ALA A 41 -3.15 -1.19 5.04
N LEU A 42 -2.93 -0.20 4.17
CA LEU A 42 -1.83 0.74 4.31
C LEU A 42 -1.96 1.58 5.58
N GLY A 43 -0.83 1.87 6.24
CA GLY A 43 -0.81 2.67 7.46
C GLY A 43 -1.39 1.97 8.70
N LYS A 44 -1.79 0.70 8.59
CA LYS A 44 -2.15 -0.16 9.73
C LYS A 44 -0.97 -1.05 10.12
N HIS A 45 -0.88 -1.35 11.40
CA HIS A 45 0.08 -2.35 11.87
C HIS A 45 -0.36 -3.73 11.33
N LEU A 46 0.49 -4.35 10.53
CA LEU A 46 0.30 -5.72 10.06
C LEU A 46 1.21 -6.68 10.86
N PRO A 47 0.76 -7.91 11.13
CA PRO A 47 1.62 -8.93 11.75
C PRO A 47 2.86 -9.21 10.89
N GLU A 48 3.98 -9.58 11.53
CA GLU A 48 5.27 -9.79 10.86
C GLU A 48 5.21 -10.86 9.74
N GLU A 49 4.35 -11.87 9.87
CA GLU A 49 4.15 -12.89 8.83
C GLU A 49 3.64 -12.33 7.50
N PHE A 50 2.93 -11.19 7.52
CA PHE A 50 2.43 -10.48 6.34
C PHE A 50 3.39 -9.41 5.83
N ALA A 51 4.54 -9.23 6.50
CA ALA A 51 5.58 -8.32 6.03
C ALA A 51 6.31 -8.96 4.84
N THR A 52 6.50 -8.19 3.78
CA THR A 52 7.34 -8.59 2.64
C THR A 52 8.81 -8.73 3.07
N PRO A 53 9.68 -9.41 2.30
CA PRO A 53 11.10 -9.54 2.65
C PRO A 53 11.81 -8.20 2.91
N TRP A 54 11.50 -7.16 2.12
CA TRP A 54 12.06 -5.81 2.28
C TRP A 54 11.48 -5.02 3.47
N GLU A 55 10.32 -5.40 3.98
CA GLU A 55 9.81 -4.88 5.25
C GLU A 55 10.44 -5.60 6.44
N ARG A 56 10.81 -6.87 6.29
CA ARG A 56 11.54 -7.60 7.33
C ARG A 56 13.00 -7.13 7.42
N SER A 57 13.62 -6.73 6.30
CA SER A 57 14.98 -6.19 6.29
C SER A 57 15.11 -4.82 6.96
N GLY A 58 13.99 -4.09 7.09
CA GLY A 58 13.99 -2.74 7.66
C GLY A 58 14.43 -1.64 6.68
N GLU A 59 14.77 -2.00 5.44
CA GLU A 59 15.38 -1.09 4.46
C GLU A 59 14.44 0.01 3.97
N LEU A 60 13.13 -0.23 4.00
CA LEU A 60 12.12 0.73 3.56
C LEU A 60 11.62 1.66 4.66
N PHE A 61 12.04 1.47 5.91
CA PHE A 61 11.60 2.32 7.00
C PHE A 61 12.46 3.58 7.08
N CYS A 62 11.85 4.69 7.49
CA CYS A 62 12.65 5.84 7.92
C CYS A 62 13.41 5.50 9.21
N ALA A 63 14.48 6.24 9.49
CA ALA A 63 15.36 6.00 10.63
C ALA A 63 14.61 5.83 11.98
N ARG A 64 13.51 6.57 12.18
CA ARG A 64 12.67 6.48 13.38
C ARG A 64 11.83 5.20 13.46
N HIS A 65 11.22 4.78 12.36
CA HIS A 65 10.27 3.67 12.37
C HIS A 65 10.93 2.32 12.10
N CYS A 66 12.20 2.30 11.70
CA CYS A 66 12.98 1.09 11.47
C CYS A 66 13.18 0.27 12.76
N SER A 67 13.46 0.93 13.88
CA SER A 67 13.73 0.28 15.17
C SER A 67 12.53 -0.52 15.71
N GLU A 68 11.31 -0.07 15.42
CA GLU A 68 10.06 -0.70 15.86
C GLU A 68 9.38 -1.47 14.74
N ARG A 69 9.96 -1.49 13.53
CA ARG A 69 9.35 -2.01 12.29
C ARG A 69 7.89 -1.58 12.14
N ASN A 70 7.62 -0.31 12.46
CA ASN A 70 6.28 0.21 12.47
C ASN A 70 5.79 0.46 11.03
N SER A 71 4.91 -0.42 10.54
CA SER A 71 4.31 -0.38 9.20
C SER A 71 3.45 0.86 8.92
N CYS A 72 3.24 1.73 9.91
CA CYS A 72 2.69 3.08 9.72
C CYS A 72 3.72 4.07 9.17
N CYS A 73 4.96 3.65 8.92
CA CYS A 73 5.97 4.48 8.27
C CYS A 73 5.49 4.95 6.90
N ALA A 74 5.58 6.27 6.65
CA ALA A 74 5.19 6.86 5.37
C ALA A 74 5.98 6.29 4.18
N THR A 75 7.28 6.01 4.35
CA THR A 75 8.12 5.41 3.32
C THR A 75 7.63 4.00 2.96
N VAL A 76 7.38 3.14 3.95
CA VAL A 76 6.82 1.79 3.75
C VAL A 76 5.44 1.88 3.10
N THR A 77 4.60 2.81 3.53
CA THR A 77 3.26 3.03 2.96
C THR A 77 3.33 3.41 1.48
N ALA A 78 4.21 4.34 1.10
CA ALA A 78 4.40 4.73 -0.29
C ALA A 78 4.96 3.60 -1.15
N SER A 79 5.93 2.84 -0.63
CA SER A 79 6.49 1.68 -1.32
C SER A 79 5.43 0.60 -1.57
N ARG A 80 4.64 0.23 -0.55
CA ARG A 80 3.53 -0.73 -0.69
C ARG A 80 2.52 -0.29 -1.74
N ALA A 81 2.09 0.98 -1.69
CA ALA A 81 1.16 1.54 -2.68
C ALA A 81 1.72 1.42 -4.11
N THR A 82 3.01 1.71 -4.29
CA THR A 82 3.69 1.60 -5.59
C THR A 82 3.70 0.16 -6.10
N PHE A 83 4.03 -0.82 -5.24
CA PHE A 83 4.02 -2.23 -5.63
C PHE A 83 2.62 -2.74 -5.97
N ILE A 84 1.60 -2.35 -5.21
CA ILE A 84 0.20 -2.68 -5.49
C ILE A 84 -0.19 -2.14 -6.87
N ILE A 85 0.15 -0.89 -7.18
CA ILE A 85 -0.14 -0.28 -8.47
C ILE A 85 0.60 -1.01 -9.60
N LEU A 86 1.89 -1.27 -9.46
CA LEU A 86 2.69 -1.97 -10.48
C LEU A 86 2.15 -3.37 -10.75
N TYR A 87 1.78 -4.10 -9.71
CA TYR A 87 1.18 -5.42 -9.85
C TYR A 87 -0.17 -5.36 -10.56
N ALA A 88 -1.03 -4.40 -10.18
CA ALA A 88 -2.32 -4.21 -10.87
C ALA A 88 -2.14 -3.88 -12.35
N VAL A 89 -1.16 -3.02 -12.70
CA VAL A 89 -0.80 -2.73 -14.09
C VAL A 89 -0.35 -4.00 -14.82
N GLU A 90 0.52 -4.80 -14.20
CA GLU A 90 1.00 -6.07 -14.77
C GLU A 90 -0.16 -7.03 -15.07
N GLN A 91 -1.15 -7.14 -14.17
CA GLN A 91 -2.32 -7.99 -14.39
C GLN A 91 -3.21 -7.48 -15.53
N LEU A 92 -3.29 -6.16 -15.72
CA LEU A 92 -4.06 -5.55 -16.82
C LEU A 92 -3.41 -5.73 -18.19
N LEU A 93 -2.09 -6.00 -18.25
CA LEU A 93 -1.34 -6.21 -19.49
C LEU A 93 -1.28 -7.68 -19.93
N LYS A 94 -1.84 -8.60 -19.14
CA LYS A 94 -1.92 -10.05 -19.45
C LYS A 94 -3.27 -10.39 -20.05
#